data_AF-G2R1L1-F1
#
_entry.id   AF-G2R1L1-F1
#
_cell.length_a   1.000
_cell.length_b   1.000
_cell.length_c   1.000
_cell.angle_alpha   90.00
_cell.angle_beta   90.00
_cell.angle_gamma   90.00
#
_symmetry.space_group_name_H-M   'P 1'
#
loop_
_entity.id
_entity.type
_entity.pdbx_description
1 polymer ?
#
loop_
_entity_poly.entity_id
_entity_poly.type
_entity_poly.pdbx_seq_one_letter_code
_entity_poly.pdbx_strand_id
1 'polypeptide(L)'
;GAARAAPWSADVCATPVAVGSSSGGNPFTILGEAGSTVSKVRFYRNNGQVGYLRGLVVFFSDGLQMRAGVRKDQFSDLIFGDGELVTSMTLWKIGWPGNSTVRVARIDVSTDSQTWGYGVDNTGQLSATAVDVASGVLVGFQGRAGDDLDQLAAIFLKKTSSSTVDNIVFERFGPQDGLTLVTLREGTATWNGTDYSWTFSGSETREASTTFTTGSSNSINMGTTFRAAVPFLESGISAGWTGGATESHESHSNNEANLGWSVTISLSSTNPGVSCVARVWEGRLNVGWTGIQTIVVDGRVWSYPVSGIMTRVAYGK
;
A
#
# COMPACT_ATOMS: atom_id res chain seq x y z
N GLY A 1 -9.47 -1.80 19.64
CA GLY A 1 -9.85 -2.23 18.28
C GLY A 1 -10.20 -0.97 17.50
N ALA A 2 -9.55 -0.73 16.37
CA ALA A 2 -9.86 0.42 15.53
C ALA A 2 -11.30 0.32 15.01
N ALA A 3 -12.03 1.43 14.98
CA ALA A 3 -13.35 1.48 14.38
C ALA A 3 -13.23 1.18 12.88
N ARG A 4 -14.03 0.23 12.37
CA ARG A 4 -14.10 -0.06 10.93
C ARG A 4 -14.73 1.11 10.20
N ALA A 5 -14.22 1.42 9.02
CA ALA A 5 -14.81 2.45 8.17
C ALA A 5 -16.14 1.96 7.58
N ALA A 6 -17.01 2.89 7.21
CA ALA A 6 -18.18 2.54 6.40
C ALA A 6 -17.72 2.08 5.00
N PRO A 7 -18.55 1.31 4.26
CA PRO A 7 -18.36 1.05 2.84
C PRO A 7 -18.09 2.34 2.04
N TRP A 8 -17.39 2.23 0.92
CA TRP A 8 -17.25 3.35 -0.01
C TRP A 8 -18.61 3.96 -0.37
N SER A 9 -18.67 5.29 -0.44
CA SER A 9 -19.87 5.98 -0.90
C SER A 9 -20.00 5.89 -2.41
N ALA A 10 -21.25 5.76 -2.88
CA ALA A 10 -21.55 5.85 -4.31
C ALA A 10 -21.09 7.16 -4.96
N ASP A 11 -21.00 8.25 -4.19
CA ASP A 11 -20.57 9.57 -4.68
C ASP A 11 -19.08 9.60 -5.10
N VAL A 12 -18.24 8.75 -4.49
CA VAL A 12 -16.81 8.63 -4.84
C VAL A 12 -16.53 7.51 -5.83
N CYS A 13 -17.52 6.65 -6.10
CA CYS A 13 -17.42 5.60 -7.09
C CYS A 13 -17.86 6.11 -8.46
N ALA A 14 -17.19 5.65 -9.52
CA ALA A 14 -17.65 5.84 -10.88
C ALA A 14 -18.95 5.04 -11.10
N THR A 15 -19.85 5.57 -11.93
CA THR A 15 -21.13 4.92 -12.23
C THR A 15 -20.87 3.58 -12.94
N PRO A 16 -21.21 2.43 -12.33
CA PRO A 16 -20.91 1.13 -12.92
C PRO A 16 -21.79 0.85 -14.14
N VAL A 17 -21.19 0.38 -15.24
CA VAL A 17 -21.92 -0.10 -16.42
C VAL A 17 -22.11 -1.60 -16.31
N ALA A 18 -23.37 -2.03 -16.23
CA ALA A 18 -23.71 -3.44 -16.05
C ALA A 18 -23.86 -4.18 -17.38
N VAL A 19 -23.29 -5.39 -17.45
CA VAL A 19 -23.44 -6.34 -18.55
C VAL A 19 -24.22 -7.56 -18.07
N GLY A 20 -25.14 -8.06 -18.89
CA GLY A 20 -25.95 -9.24 -18.57
C GLY A 20 -27.46 -8.97 -18.55
N SER A 21 -28.22 -9.84 -17.90
CA SER A 21 -29.67 -9.74 -17.75
C SER A 21 -30.07 -8.94 -16.51
N SER A 22 -30.95 -7.95 -16.67
CA SER A 22 -31.51 -7.17 -15.55
C SER A 22 -32.60 -7.90 -14.76
N SER A 23 -33.12 -9.02 -15.27
CA SER A 23 -34.23 -9.78 -14.68
C SER A 23 -33.84 -11.12 -14.08
N GLY A 24 -32.64 -11.63 -14.39
CA GLY A 24 -32.12 -12.89 -13.84
C GLY A 24 -31.53 -12.69 -12.45
N GLY A 25 -31.58 -13.74 -11.63
CA GLY A 25 -30.91 -13.79 -10.32
C GLY A 25 -31.36 -12.75 -9.29
N ASN A 26 -30.75 -12.84 -8.11
CA ASN A 26 -30.93 -11.87 -7.03
C ASN A 26 -29.86 -10.76 -7.12
N PRO A 27 -30.23 -9.50 -6.85
CA PRO A 27 -29.27 -8.41 -6.86
C PRO A 27 -28.22 -8.59 -5.76
N PHE A 28 -26.99 -8.18 -6.05
CA PHE A 28 -25.91 -8.12 -5.07
C PHE A 28 -25.08 -6.86 -5.27
N THR A 29 -24.50 -6.40 -4.16
CA THR A 29 -23.43 -5.40 -4.13
C THR A 29 -22.32 -5.91 -3.23
N ILE A 30 -21.11 -5.98 -3.78
CA ILE A 30 -19.88 -6.31 -3.09
C ILE A 30 -19.02 -5.06 -3.16
N LEU A 31 -18.81 -4.41 -2.03
CA LEU A 31 -18.10 -3.13 -1.97
C LEU A 31 -17.23 -3.09 -0.72
N GLY A 32 -15.96 -2.68 -0.90
CA GLY A 32 -15.01 -2.54 0.20
C GLY A 32 -15.36 -1.38 1.14
N GLU A 33 -14.81 -1.43 2.34
CA GLU A 33 -14.77 -0.29 3.27
C GLU A 33 -13.94 0.85 2.67
N ALA A 34 -14.22 2.08 3.09
CA ALA A 34 -13.40 3.22 2.69
C ALA A 34 -11.93 3.00 3.08
N GLY A 35 -11.03 3.22 2.13
CA GLY A 35 -9.60 2.86 2.23
C GLY A 35 -9.26 1.44 1.76
N SER A 36 -10.25 0.55 1.63
CA SER A 36 -10.05 -0.82 1.15
C SER A 36 -10.27 -0.94 -0.36
N THR A 37 -9.51 -1.79 -1.02
CA THR A 37 -9.55 -2.04 -2.47
C THR A 37 -9.55 -3.55 -2.73
N VAL A 38 -9.88 -3.97 -3.94
CA VAL A 38 -9.83 -5.39 -4.30
C VAL A 38 -8.36 -5.83 -4.40
N SER A 39 -7.96 -6.80 -3.58
CA SER A 39 -6.63 -7.41 -3.58
C SER A 39 -6.58 -8.70 -4.40
N LYS A 40 -7.72 -9.39 -4.49
CA LYS A 40 -7.88 -10.56 -5.36
C LYS A 40 -9.33 -10.72 -5.75
N VAL A 41 -9.56 -11.14 -6.98
CA VAL A 41 -10.87 -11.63 -7.42
C VAL A 41 -10.74 -13.04 -7.97
N ARG A 42 -11.64 -13.91 -7.51
CA ARG A 42 -11.81 -15.27 -8.04
C ARG A 42 -13.12 -15.34 -8.78
N PHE A 43 -13.10 -15.76 -10.03
CA PHE A 43 -14.30 -16.08 -10.79
C PHE A 43 -14.46 -17.59 -10.96
N TYR A 44 -15.71 -18.05 -10.96
CA TYR A 44 -16.09 -19.44 -11.21
C TYR A 44 -16.84 -19.54 -12.54
N ARG A 45 -16.58 -20.58 -13.32
CA ARG A 45 -17.29 -20.85 -14.58
C ARG A 45 -17.82 -22.28 -14.63
N ASN A 46 -18.92 -22.48 -15.34
CA ASN A 46 -19.50 -23.81 -15.57
C ASN A 46 -18.51 -24.71 -16.35
N ASN A 47 -18.51 -26.02 -16.10
CA ASN A 47 -17.79 -27.00 -16.94
C ASN A 47 -18.61 -27.49 -18.15
N GLY A 48 -19.84 -27.03 -18.31
CA GLY A 48 -20.69 -27.30 -19.48
C GLY A 48 -20.18 -26.64 -20.77
N GLN A 49 -20.77 -27.04 -21.91
CA GLN A 49 -20.28 -26.71 -23.27
C GLN A 49 -19.99 -25.22 -23.55
N VAL A 50 -20.67 -24.29 -22.88
CA VAL A 50 -20.51 -22.85 -23.11
C VAL A 50 -19.55 -22.20 -22.11
N GLY A 51 -19.44 -22.72 -20.87
CA GLY A 51 -18.47 -22.25 -19.88
C GLY A 51 -18.62 -20.81 -19.37
N TYR A 52 -19.85 -20.25 -19.32
CA TYR A 52 -20.09 -18.89 -18.79
C TYR A 52 -19.89 -18.80 -17.26
N LEU A 53 -19.78 -17.56 -16.76
CA LEU A 53 -19.49 -17.28 -15.36
C LEU A 53 -20.69 -17.58 -14.46
N ARG A 54 -20.41 -18.15 -13.28
CA ARG A 54 -21.43 -18.61 -12.33
C ARG A 54 -21.40 -17.90 -10.98
N GLY A 55 -20.25 -17.36 -10.62
CA GLY A 55 -20.07 -16.71 -9.34
C GLY A 55 -18.69 -16.12 -9.20
N LEU A 56 -18.52 -15.35 -8.13
CA LEU A 56 -17.27 -14.72 -7.78
C LEU A 56 -17.06 -14.66 -6.28
N VAL A 57 -15.79 -14.52 -5.91
CA VAL A 57 -15.35 -14.18 -4.57
C VAL A 57 -14.37 -13.02 -4.70
N VAL A 58 -14.63 -11.96 -3.94
CA VAL A 58 -13.80 -10.76 -3.88
C VAL A 58 -13.10 -10.75 -2.54
N PHE A 59 -11.79 -10.56 -2.57
CA PHE A 59 -10.93 -10.38 -1.42
C PHE A 59 -10.46 -8.94 -1.43
N PHE A 60 -10.56 -8.31 -0.28
CA PHE A 60 -10.21 -6.92 -0.09
C PHE A 60 -8.86 -6.79 0.63
N SER A 61 -8.23 -5.62 0.50
CA SER A 61 -6.93 -5.32 1.09
C SER A 61 -6.96 -5.18 2.61
N ASP A 62 -8.14 -5.02 3.21
CA ASP A 62 -8.40 -5.11 4.66
C ASP A 62 -8.65 -6.55 5.15
N GLY A 63 -8.54 -7.55 4.27
CA GLY A 63 -8.79 -8.95 4.58
C GLY A 63 -10.27 -9.36 4.54
N LEU A 64 -11.20 -8.44 4.26
CA LEU A 64 -12.60 -8.77 4.08
C LEU A 64 -12.78 -9.66 2.84
N GLN A 65 -13.73 -10.59 2.91
CA GLN A 65 -14.11 -11.44 1.80
C GLN A 65 -15.62 -11.40 1.59
N MET A 66 -16.04 -11.14 0.35
CA MET A 66 -17.44 -11.13 -0.07
C MET A 66 -17.64 -12.00 -1.31
N ARG A 67 -18.87 -12.41 -1.60
CA ARG A 67 -19.16 -13.36 -2.69
C ARG A 67 -20.57 -13.21 -3.26
N ALA A 68 -20.74 -13.64 -4.50
CA ALA A 68 -22.04 -13.76 -5.16
C ALA A 68 -22.03 -14.97 -6.12
N GLY A 69 -23.21 -15.56 -6.36
CA GLY A 69 -23.39 -16.72 -7.24
C GLY A 69 -22.82 -18.03 -6.69
N VAL A 70 -22.59 -18.99 -7.59
CA VAL A 70 -22.19 -20.36 -7.26
C VAL A 70 -20.68 -20.57 -7.41
N ARG A 71 -20.08 -21.22 -6.40
CA ARG A 71 -18.65 -21.52 -6.30
C ARG A 71 -18.37 -22.98 -6.63
N LYS A 72 -18.59 -23.37 -7.88
CA LYS A 72 -18.46 -24.76 -8.34
C LYS A 72 -17.68 -24.81 -9.65
N ASP A 73 -17.18 -26.00 -9.95
CA ASP A 73 -16.53 -26.38 -11.20
C ASP A 73 -15.14 -25.73 -11.35
N GLN A 74 -14.92 -24.94 -12.40
CA GLN A 74 -13.61 -24.34 -12.66
C GLN A 74 -13.56 -22.92 -12.08
N PHE A 75 -12.35 -22.49 -11.67
CA PHE A 75 -12.12 -21.11 -11.25
C PHE A 75 -10.77 -20.57 -11.75
N SER A 76 -10.63 -19.25 -11.74
CA SER A 76 -9.35 -18.56 -11.94
C SER A 76 -9.28 -17.33 -11.03
N ASP A 77 -8.07 -17.02 -10.59
CA ASP A 77 -7.76 -15.85 -9.76
C ASP A 77 -7.05 -14.78 -10.57
N LEU A 78 -7.45 -13.54 -10.34
CA LEU A 78 -6.64 -12.35 -10.59
C LEU A 78 -6.20 -11.80 -9.23
N ILE A 79 -4.89 -11.74 -9.00
CA ILE A 79 -4.27 -11.22 -7.77
C ILE A 79 -3.60 -9.90 -8.13
N PHE A 80 -3.94 -8.84 -7.41
CA PHE A 80 -3.35 -7.52 -7.58
C PHE A 80 -2.14 -7.38 -6.66
N GLY A 81 -1.04 -6.86 -7.19
CA GLY A 81 0.09 -6.36 -6.40
C GLY A 81 -0.22 -5.04 -5.69
N ASP A 82 0.67 -4.65 -4.81
CA ASP A 82 0.52 -3.44 -4.01
C ASP A 82 0.45 -2.20 -4.90
N GLY A 83 -0.71 -1.54 -4.89
CA GLY A 83 -0.95 -0.32 -5.65
C GLY A 83 -1.09 -0.51 -7.17
N GLU A 84 -1.26 -1.75 -7.63
CA GLU A 84 -1.53 -2.11 -9.03
C GLU A 84 -2.86 -1.52 -9.51
N LEU A 85 -2.83 -0.82 -10.65
CA LEU A 85 -4.00 -0.15 -11.21
C LEU A 85 -4.55 -0.88 -12.43
N VAL A 86 -5.87 -0.98 -12.53
CA VAL A 86 -6.54 -1.46 -13.75
C VAL A 86 -6.43 -0.40 -14.83
N THR A 87 -5.82 -0.74 -15.95
CA THR A 87 -5.65 0.14 -17.12
C THR A 87 -6.77 -0.05 -18.14
N SER A 88 -7.35 -1.25 -18.22
CA SER A 88 -8.56 -1.52 -19.00
C SER A 88 -9.31 -2.74 -18.49
N MET A 89 -10.63 -2.74 -18.70
CA MET A 89 -11.47 -3.89 -18.40
C MET A 89 -12.55 -4.04 -19.45
N THR A 90 -12.81 -5.27 -19.88
CA THR A 90 -13.91 -5.62 -20.77
C THR A 90 -14.79 -6.68 -20.11
N LEU A 91 -16.08 -6.40 -20.02
CA LEU A 91 -17.09 -7.36 -19.60
C LEU A 91 -17.82 -7.89 -20.83
N TRP A 92 -18.01 -9.21 -20.87
CA TRP A 92 -18.63 -9.88 -22.00
C TRP A 92 -19.92 -10.56 -21.57
N LYS A 93 -20.94 -10.48 -22.42
CA LYS A 93 -22.16 -11.28 -22.29
C LYS A 93 -22.30 -12.27 -23.43
N ILE A 94 -23.01 -13.35 -23.12
CA ILE A 94 -23.55 -14.29 -24.09
C ILE A 94 -25.08 -14.25 -24.05
N GLY A 95 -25.69 -14.34 -25.22
CA GLY A 95 -27.13 -14.54 -25.39
C GLY A 95 -27.35 -15.60 -26.47
N TRP A 96 -28.53 -16.23 -26.45
CA TRP A 96 -28.88 -17.28 -27.40
C TRP A 96 -30.01 -16.82 -28.33
N PRO A 97 -29.93 -17.09 -29.66
CA PRO A 97 -31.01 -16.78 -30.58
C PRO A 97 -32.33 -17.42 -30.13
N GLY A 98 -33.41 -16.63 -30.11
CA GLY A 98 -34.74 -17.11 -29.71
C GLY A 98 -34.94 -17.25 -28.20
N ASN A 99 -33.96 -16.86 -27.36
CA ASN A 99 -34.08 -16.88 -25.90
C ASN A 99 -33.66 -15.52 -25.32
N SER A 100 -34.47 -14.96 -24.41
CA SER A 100 -34.17 -13.72 -23.69
C SER A 100 -33.08 -13.88 -22.61
N THR A 101 -32.57 -15.09 -22.41
CA THR A 101 -31.55 -15.40 -21.41
C THR A 101 -30.21 -14.84 -21.85
N VAL A 102 -29.69 -13.90 -21.04
CA VAL A 102 -28.36 -13.32 -21.20
C VAL A 102 -27.57 -13.61 -19.92
N ARG A 103 -26.30 -13.97 -20.06
CA ARG A 103 -25.40 -14.26 -18.94
C ARG A 103 -24.08 -13.51 -19.09
N VAL A 104 -23.44 -13.22 -17.97
CA VAL A 104 -22.06 -12.77 -17.96
C VAL A 104 -21.19 -13.95 -18.37
N ALA A 105 -20.45 -13.78 -19.46
CA ALA A 105 -19.74 -14.85 -20.12
C ALA A 105 -18.25 -14.84 -19.78
N ARG A 106 -17.65 -13.65 -19.73
CA ARG A 106 -16.21 -13.47 -19.58
C ARG A 106 -15.90 -12.08 -19.04
N ILE A 107 -14.76 -11.99 -18.38
CA ILE A 107 -14.12 -10.74 -18.00
C ILE A 107 -12.68 -10.77 -18.49
N ASP A 108 -12.23 -9.68 -19.09
CA ASP A 108 -10.82 -9.43 -19.42
C ASP A 108 -10.38 -8.16 -18.68
N VAL A 109 -9.18 -8.20 -18.10
CA VAL A 109 -8.59 -7.15 -17.30
C VAL A 109 -7.13 -6.99 -17.71
N SER A 110 -6.73 -5.75 -17.99
CA SER A 110 -5.32 -5.37 -18.04
C SER A 110 -5.05 -4.40 -16.91
N THR A 111 -3.91 -4.57 -16.27
CA THR A 111 -3.37 -3.66 -15.27
C THR A 111 -2.12 -2.98 -15.80
N ASP A 112 -1.42 -2.23 -14.96
CA ASP A 112 -0.10 -1.69 -15.27
C ASP A 112 1.02 -2.75 -15.20
N SER A 113 0.73 -3.96 -14.68
CA SER A 113 1.72 -5.03 -14.49
C SER A 113 1.40 -6.35 -15.22
N GLN A 114 0.13 -6.61 -15.54
CA GLN A 114 -0.30 -7.90 -16.09
C GLN A 114 -1.56 -7.81 -16.96
N THR A 115 -1.88 -8.92 -17.64
CA THR A 115 -3.14 -9.13 -18.34
C THR A 115 -3.76 -10.45 -17.89
N TRP A 116 -5.07 -10.46 -17.75
CA TRP A 116 -5.82 -11.62 -17.27
C TRP A 116 -7.21 -11.67 -17.89
N GLY A 117 -7.67 -12.86 -18.22
CA GLY A 117 -9.00 -13.04 -18.80
C GLY A 117 -9.59 -14.39 -18.44
N TYR A 118 -10.87 -14.41 -18.08
CA TYR A 118 -11.52 -15.62 -17.62
C TYR A 118 -13.01 -15.67 -17.94
N GLY A 119 -13.48 -16.85 -18.35
CA GLY A 119 -14.85 -17.12 -18.76
C GLY A 119 -14.89 -17.98 -20.01
N VAL A 120 -15.82 -17.71 -20.93
CA VAL A 120 -15.91 -18.40 -22.22
C VAL A 120 -14.63 -18.16 -23.05
N ASP A 121 -14.06 -19.23 -23.61
CA ASP A 121 -12.79 -19.17 -24.35
C ASP A 121 -12.98 -18.61 -25.78
N ASN A 122 -14.07 -18.99 -26.46
CA ASN A 122 -14.40 -18.47 -27.79
C ASN A 122 -15.18 -17.15 -27.70
N THR A 123 -14.49 -16.03 -27.90
CA THR A 123 -15.09 -14.68 -27.82
C THR A 123 -15.88 -14.28 -29.06
N GLY A 124 -15.78 -15.02 -30.18
CA GLY A 124 -16.41 -14.65 -31.45
C GLY A 124 -17.95 -14.62 -31.44
N GLN A 125 -18.57 -15.21 -30.42
CA GLN A 125 -20.03 -15.21 -30.21
C GLN A 125 -20.47 -14.32 -29.04
N LEU A 126 -19.53 -13.61 -28.40
CA LEU A 126 -19.80 -12.77 -27.24
C LEU A 126 -19.99 -11.32 -27.65
N SER A 127 -20.79 -10.59 -26.88
CA SER A 127 -20.87 -9.13 -27.00
C SER A 127 -19.99 -8.48 -25.92
N ALA A 128 -19.02 -7.69 -26.37
CA ALA A 128 -18.11 -6.95 -25.50
C ALA A 128 -18.74 -5.67 -24.98
N THR A 129 -18.33 -5.23 -23.80
CA THR A 129 -18.58 -3.90 -23.28
C THR A 129 -17.32 -3.45 -22.56
N ALA A 130 -16.66 -2.42 -23.10
CA ALA A 130 -15.55 -1.76 -22.43
C ALA A 130 -16.07 -1.05 -21.17
N VAL A 131 -15.35 -1.20 -20.08
CA VAL A 131 -15.65 -0.56 -18.80
C VAL A 131 -14.81 0.72 -18.69
N ASP A 132 -15.44 1.83 -18.30
CA ASP A 132 -14.70 3.01 -17.84
C ASP A 132 -14.08 2.69 -16.47
N VAL A 133 -12.76 2.53 -16.45
CA VAL A 133 -12.01 2.18 -15.24
C VAL A 133 -11.75 3.39 -14.34
N ALA A 134 -12.12 4.61 -14.77
CA ALA A 134 -11.96 5.85 -14.02
C ALA A 134 -10.53 6.09 -13.50
N SER A 135 -10.28 5.84 -12.21
CA SER A 135 -8.93 5.92 -11.59
C SER A 135 -8.08 4.66 -11.77
N GLY A 136 -8.68 3.55 -12.19
CA GLY A 136 -8.09 2.22 -12.19
C GLY A 136 -8.17 1.48 -10.86
N VAL A 137 -8.60 2.14 -9.78
CA VAL A 137 -8.73 1.52 -8.44
C VAL A 137 -10.05 0.77 -8.33
N LEU A 138 -9.99 -0.57 -8.41
CA LEU A 138 -11.15 -1.45 -8.28
C LEU A 138 -11.52 -1.62 -6.80
N VAL A 139 -12.77 -1.30 -6.45
CA VAL A 139 -13.29 -1.37 -5.06
C VAL A 139 -14.47 -2.30 -4.87
N GLY A 140 -14.95 -2.93 -5.94
CA GLY A 140 -16.03 -3.89 -5.82
C GLY A 140 -16.70 -4.27 -7.12
N PHE A 141 -17.81 -4.98 -6.97
CA PHE A 141 -18.69 -5.42 -8.05
C PHE A 141 -20.15 -5.34 -7.60
N GLN A 142 -21.04 -5.03 -8.53
CA GLN A 142 -22.47 -5.18 -8.32
C GLN A 142 -23.09 -5.95 -9.48
N GLY A 143 -24.28 -6.48 -9.28
CA GLY A 143 -24.96 -7.19 -10.35
C GLY A 143 -26.07 -8.08 -9.84
N ARG A 144 -26.28 -9.19 -10.53
CA ARG A 144 -27.31 -10.18 -10.18
C ARG A 144 -26.76 -11.58 -10.34
N ALA A 145 -27.08 -12.46 -9.40
CA ALA A 145 -26.64 -13.84 -9.43
C ALA A 145 -27.70 -14.77 -8.84
N GLY A 146 -27.80 -15.97 -9.42
CA GLY A 146 -28.53 -17.11 -8.89
C GLY A 146 -27.61 -18.33 -8.95
N ASP A 147 -28.00 -19.33 -9.74
CA ASP A 147 -27.14 -20.47 -10.07
C ASP A 147 -25.97 -20.07 -10.98
N ASP A 148 -26.13 -18.94 -11.69
CA ASP A 148 -25.14 -18.35 -12.58
C ASP A 148 -24.99 -16.84 -12.32
N LEU A 149 -24.01 -16.22 -13.00
CA LEU A 149 -23.83 -14.77 -12.96
C LEU A 149 -24.67 -14.12 -14.07
N ASP A 150 -25.86 -13.63 -13.70
CA ASP A 150 -26.81 -13.03 -14.63
C ASP A 150 -26.37 -11.65 -15.10
N GLN A 151 -25.83 -10.84 -14.18
CA GLN A 151 -25.38 -9.49 -14.45
C GLN A 151 -24.15 -9.13 -13.62
N LEU A 152 -23.26 -8.33 -14.18
CA LEU A 152 -22.07 -7.84 -13.49
C LEU A 152 -21.73 -6.41 -13.95
N ALA A 153 -21.33 -5.58 -13.00
CA ALA A 153 -20.69 -4.30 -13.21
C ALA A 153 -19.51 -4.19 -12.23
N ALA A 154 -18.36 -3.73 -12.70
CA ALA A 154 -17.23 -3.41 -11.83
C ALA A 154 -17.40 -2.00 -11.25
N ILE A 155 -16.99 -1.82 -9.99
CA ILE A 155 -17.07 -0.55 -9.28
C ILE A 155 -15.65 -0.01 -9.10
N PHE A 156 -15.36 1.11 -9.74
CA PHE A 156 -14.08 1.81 -9.63
C PHE A 156 -14.23 3.09 -8.82
N LEU A 157 -13.17 3.50 -8.12
CA LEU A 157 -13.12 4.85 -7.60
C LEU A 157 -12.97 5.86 -8.74
N LYS A 158 -13.59 7.02 -8.57
CA LYS A 158 -13.30 8.18 -9.40
C LYS A 158 -11.87 8.66 -9.16
N LYS A 159 -11.36 9.44 -10.09
CA LYS A 159 -10.06 10.11 -9.94
C LYS A 159 -10.12 11.07 -8.76
N THR A 160 -9.14 10.98 -7.87
CA THR A 160 -8.97 11.94 -6.79
C THR A 160 -8.03 13.05 -7.23
N SER A 161 -8.32 14.28 -6.84
CA SER A 161 -7.39 15.40 -7.03
C SER A 161 -6.33 15.50 -5.94
N SER A 162 -6.61 14.97 -4.74
CA SER A 162 -5.65 14.94 -3.64
C SER A 162 -5.96 13.85 -2.62
N SER A 163 -4.94 13.47 -1.85
CA SER A 163 -4.99 12.50 -0.76
C SER A 163 -4.06 12.95 0.35
N THR A 164 -4.57 13.09 1.57
CA THR A 164 -3.78 13.48 2.74
C THR A 164 -4.17 12.65 3.94
N VAL A 165 -3.18 12.17 4.71
CA VAL A 165 -3.40 11.56 6.02
C VAL A 165 -2.95 12.55 7.09
N ASP A 166 -3.84 12.88 8.01
CA ASP A 166 -3.56 13.79 9.13
C ASP A 166 -4.08 13.18 10.44
N ASN A 167 -3.90 13.89 11.55
CA ASN A 167 -4.21 13.42 12.90
C ASN A 167 -3.50 12.09 13.22
N ILE A 168 -2.25 11.98 12.78
CA ILE A 168 -1.46 10.76 12.96
C ILE A 168 -1.05 10.62 14.43
N VAL A 169 -1.43 9.50 15.03
CA VAL A 169 -1.07 9.09 16.39
C VAL A 169 -0.30 7.79 16.32
N PHE A 170 0.95 7.84 16.77
CA PHE A 170 1.81 6.67 16.89
C PHE A 170 1.46 5.85 18.13
N GLU A 171 1.55 4.54 18.03
CA GLU A 171 1.57 3.65 19.19
C GLU A 171 2.75 4.00 20.11
N ARG A 172 2.64 3.63 21.39
CA ARG A 172 3.69 3.94 22.36
C ARG A 172 4.98 3.17 22.03
N PHE A 173 6.08 3.91 21.87
CA PHE A 173 7.43 3.38 21.77
C PHE A 173 8.31 3.94 22.91
N GLY A 174 9.35 3.19 23.27
CA GLY A 174 10.39 3.60 24.20
C GLY A 174 11.49 4.41 23.52
N PRO A 175 12.20 5.28 24.26
CA PRO A 175 13.28 6.08 23.70
C PRO A 175 14.44 5.24 23.14
N GLN A 176 14.60 4.00 23.59
CA GLN A 176 15.70 3.11 23.19
C GLN A 176 15.29 2.05 22.16
N ASP A 177 14.05 2.09 21.68
CA ASP A 177 13.51 1.04 20.80
C ASP A 177 14.26 1.02 19.47
N GLY A 178 14.80 -0.15 19.12
CA GLY A 178 15.52 -0.35 17.86
C GLY A 178 16.82 0.45 17.74
N LEU A 179 17.37 0.97 18.84
CA LEU A 179 18.68 1.63 18.83
C LEU A 179 19.81 0.61 18.95
N THR A 180 20.85 0.80 18.14
CA THR A 180 22.09 0.02 18.18
C THR A 180 23.29 0.94 18.04
N LEU A 181 24.33 0.71 18.83
CA LEU A 181 25.58 1.47 18.74
C LEU A 181 26.48 0.80 17.72
N VAL A 182 26.80 1.50 16.63
CA VAL A 182 27.60 0.99 15.52
C VAL A 182 28.98 1.64 15.51
N THR A 183 30.03 0.84 15.40
CA THR A 183 31.40 1.34 15.18
C THR A 183 31.58 1.74 13.72
N LEU A 184 31.99 2.99 13.50
CA LEU A 184 32.34 3.53 12.18
C LEU A 184 33.83 3.29 11.88
N ARG A 185 34.69 3.54 12.87
CA ARG A 185 36.14 3.42 12.71
C ARG A 185 36.84 3.18 14.04
N GLU A 186 37.93 2.44 13.98
CA GLU A 186 38.90 2.29 15.06
C GLU A 186 40.26 2.84 14.61
N GLY A 187 41.02 3.38 15.55
CA GLY A 187 42.36 3.88 15.28
C GLY A 187 43.20 3.91 16.53
N THR A 188 44.49 3.63 16.39
CA THR A 188 45.46 3.74 17.47
C THR A 188 46.66 4.55 17.01
N ALA A 189 47.30 5.22 17.95
CA ALA A 189 48.57 5.89 17.72
C ALA A 189 49.44 5.80 18.97
N THR A 190 50.75 5.73 18.77
CA THR A 190 51.74 5.56 19.84
C THR A 190 52.88 6.55 19.67
N TRP A 191 53.28 7.19 20.76
CA TRP A 191 54.43 8.08 20.79
C TRP A 191 55.70 7.36 20.34
N ASN A 192 56.47 8.00 19.47
CA ASN A 192 57.65 7.43 18.82
C ASN A 192 58.97 8.10 19.25
N GLY A 193 58.97 8.76 20.42
CA GLY A 193 60.15 9.44 20.97
C GLY A 193 60.20 10.95 20.72
N THR A 194 59.28 11.52 19.95
CA THR A 194 59.15 12.98 19.76
C THR A 194 57.69 13.38 19.90
N ASP A 195 57.42 14.51 20.55
CA ASP A 195 56.05 14.97 20.75
C ASP A 195 55.40 15.35 19.42
N TYR A 196 54.19 14.85 19.16
CA TYR A 196 53.43 15.18 17.95
C TYR A 196 51.92 15.17 18.20
N SER A 197 51.16 15.77 17.28
CA SER A 197 49.71 15.72 17.30
C SER A 197 49.20 14.69 16.29
N TRP A 198 48.34 13.80 16.75
CA TRP A 198 47.65 12.83 15.90
C TRP A 198 46.18 13.20 15.77
N THR A 199 45.67 13.25 14.55
CA THR A 199 44.25 13.53 14.28
C THR A 199 43.55 12.25 13.85
N PHE A 200 42.62 11.80 14.68
CA PHE A 200 41.66 10.75 14.34
C PHE A 200 40.41 11.38 13.74
N SER A 201 40.28 11.31 12.42
CA SER A 201 39.13 11.88 11.70
C SER A 201 38.63 10.97 10.59
N GLY A 202 37.42 11.23 10.12
CA GLY A 202 36.84 10.54 8.98
C GLY A 202 35.40 10.97 8.74
N SER A 203 34.83 10.43 7.67
CA SER A 203 33.45 10.67 7.29
C SER A 203 32.87 9.43 6.63
N GLU A 204 31.58 9.21 6.81
CA GLU A 204 30.81 8.13 6.21
C GLU A 204 29.40 8.63 5.90
N THR A 205 28.86 8.24 4.75
CA THR A 205 27.46 8.52 4.39
C THR A 205 26.65 7.24 4.57
N ARG A 206 25.49 7.34 5.22
CA ARG A 206 24.56 6.22 5.41
C ARG A 206 23.15 6.58 4.93
N GLU A 207 22.41 5.56 4.53
CA GLU A 207 21.02 5.73 4.11
C GLU A 207 20.10 5.84 5.34
N ALA A 208 19.34 6.93 5.40
CA ALA A 208 18.25 7.14 6.34
C ALA A 208 16.92 7.14 5.58
N SER A 209 15.84 6.74 6.24
CA SER A 209 14.54 6.65 5.58
C SER A 209 13.38 6.84 6.53
N THR A 210 12.23 7.22 5.96
CA THR A 210 10.93 7.20 6.63
C THR A 210 9.92 6.65 5.64
N THR A 211 9.17 5.64 6.06
CA THR A 211 8.17 4.96 5.23
C THR A 211 6.89 4.80 6.03
N PHE A 212 5.76 5.19 5.45
CA PHE A 212 4.43 4.95 5.97
C PHE A 212 3.73 3.91 5.10
N THR A 213 3.21 2.86 5.72
CA THR A 213 2.27 1.93 5.09
C THR A 213 0.85 2.26 5.52
N THR A 214 -0.15 1.99 4.68
CA THR A 214 -1.56 1.98 5.07
C THR A 214 -2.03 0.52 5.15
N GLY A 215 -2.86 0.18 6.14
CA GLY A 215 -3.26 -1.20 6.47
C GLY A 215 -4.05 -1.93 5.39
N SER A 216 -4.52 -1.22 4.36
CA SER A 216 -4.89 -1.77 3.06
C SER A 216 -3.62 -2.01 2.24
N SER A 217 -3.15 -3.26 2.13
CA SER A 217 -1.92 -3.62 1.40
C SER A 217 -1.90 -3.17 -0.07
N ASN A 218 -3.04 -2.79 -0.63
CA ASN A 218 -3.09 -2.04 -1.88
C ASN A 218 -3.22 -0.57 -1.53
N SER A 219 -2.09 0.06 -1.19
CA SER A 219 -2.04 1.50 -0.99
C SER A 219 -2.70 2.16 -2.20
N ILE A 220 -3.71 2.98 -1.94
CA ILE A 220 -4.29 3.79 -2.99
C ILE A 220 -3.15 4.72 -3.47
N ASN A 221 -2.51 4.35 -4.58
CA ASN A 221 -1.33 4.99 -5.16
C ASN A 221 -1.72 6.35 -5.76
N MET A 222 -2.10 7.28 -4.88
CA MET A 222 -2.60 8.62 -5.22
C MET A 222 -1.61 9.73 -4.87
N GLY A 223 -0.33 9.40 -4.61
CA GLY A 223 0.65 10.37 -4.14
C GLY A 223 0.25 10.96 -2.77
N THR A 224 -0.17 10.10 -1.85
CA THR A 224 -0.70 10.52 -0.54
C THR A 224 0.35 11.25 0.29
N THR A 225 0.01 12.43 0.79
CA THR A 225 0.83 13.20 1.74
C THR A 225 0.46 12.86 3.18
N PHE A 226 1.45 12.60 4.02
CA PHE A 226 1.30 12.32 5.44
C PHE A 226 1.67 13.56 6.26
N ARG A 227 0.79 13.99 7.18
CA ARG A 227 1.06 15.07 8.13
C ARG A 227 1.26 14.47 9.51
N ALA A 228 2.52 14.39 9.94
CA ALA A 228 2.90 13.67 11.16
C ALA A 228 4.03 14.36 11.91
N ALA A 229 4.01 14.22 13.24
CA ALA A 229 5.13 14.56 14.12
C ALA A 229 6.10 13.37 14.21
N VAL A 230 6.86 13.11 13.14
CA VAL A 230 7.67 11.90 13.04
C VAL A 230 8.80 11.91 14.08
N PRO A 231 9.00 10.82 14.87
CA PRO A 231 10.04 10.79 15.88
C PRO A 231 11.44 11.00 15.30
N PHE A 232 12.27 11.81 15.94
CA PHE A 232 13.68 11.98 15.57
C PHE A 232 14.61 11.36 16.60
N LEU A 233 15.82 11.00 16.16
CA LEU A 233 16.84 10.40 17.02
C LEU A 233 17.78 11.49 17.51
N GLU A 234 17.82 11.71 18.83
CA GLU A 234 18.73 12.68 19.44
C GLU A 234 20.20 12.26 19.32
N SER A 235 21.08 13.25 19.23
CA SER A 235 22.54 13.10 19.22
C SER A 235 23.13 12.94 20.63
N GLY A 236 24.25 12.24 20.74
CA GLY A 236 25.06 12.12 21.95
C GLY A 236 24.98 10.78 22.68
N ILE A 237 25.54 10.76 23.88
CA ILE A 237 25.81 9.53 24.67
C ILE A 237 24.52 8.89 25.19
N SER A 238 23.45 9.67 25.30
CA SER A 238 22.11 9.25 25.72
C SER A 238 21.09 9.39 24.59
N ALA A 239 21.47 8.99 23.36
CA ALA A 239 20.58 9.05 22.21
C ALA A 239 19.26 8.33 22.49
N GLY A 240 18.16 8.94 22.06
CA GLY A 240 16.83 8.40 22.23
C GLY A 240 15.88 8.96 21.17
N TRP A 241 14.82 8.21 20.90
CA TRP A 241 13.71 8.72 20.10
C TRP A 241 12.92 9.77 20.88
N THR A 242 12.73 10.93 20.27
CA THR A 242 11.90 12.01 20.80
C THR A 242 10.89 12.49 19.76
N GLY A 243 9.84 13.18 20.22
CA GLY A 243 8.76 13.65 19.35
C GLY A 243 9.23 14.75 18.41
N GLY A 244 8.90 14.63 17.13
CA GLY A 244 9.19 15.66 16.13
C GLY A 244 8.16 16.78 16.09
N ALA A 245 8.38 17.75 15.20
CA ALA A 245 7.36 18.71 14.80
C ALA A 245 6.47 18.10 13.71
N THR A 246 5.21 18.54 13.64
CA THR A 246 4.30 18.10 12.57
C THR A 246 4.72 18.68 11.23
N GLU A 247 5.12 17.81 10.31
CA GLU A 247 5.55 18.17 8.96
C GLU A 247 4.82 17.33 7.91
N SER A 248 4.97 17.71 6.63
CA SER A 248 4.43 16.95 5.51
C SER A 248 5.48 15.99 4.97
N HIS A 249 5.09 14.74 4.78
CA HIS A 249 5.93 13.65 4.31
C HIS A 249 5.28 12.93 3.14
N GLU A 250 6.11 12.43 2.23
CA GLU A 250 5.69 11.42 1.26
C GLU A 250 5.49 10.08 1.97
N SER A 251 4.80 9.14 1.31
CA SER A 251 4.66 7.77 1.83
C SER A 251 6.00 7.07 2.02
N HIS A 252 7.01 7.45 1.23
CA HIS A 252 8.37 6.97 1.35
C HIS A 252 9.33 8.10 1.03
N SER A 253 10.30 8.34 1.91
CA SER A 253 11.39 9.28 1.68
C SER A 253 12.71 8.65 2.09
N ASN A 254 13.71 8.74 1.22
CA ASN A 254 15.09 8.40 1.51
C ASN A 254 15.92 9.67 1.63
N ASN A 255 16.80 9.70 2.62
CA ASN A 255 17.72 10.80 2.88
C ASN A 255 19.10 10.22 3.19
N GLU A 256 20.13 11.03 2.98
CA GLU A 256 21.50 10.67 3.35
C GLU A 256 21.86 11.25 4.72
N ALA A 257 22.37 10.40 5.61
CA ALA A 257 22.97 10.81 6.86
C ALA A 257 24.48 10.93 6.69
N ASN A 258 24.96 12.17 6.61
CA ASN A 258 26.39 12.46 6.53
C ASN A 258 27.01 12.48 7.94
N LEU A 259 27.82 11.47 8.25
CA LEU A 259 28.50 11.30 9.53
C LEU A 259 29.94 11.78 9.40
N GLY A 260 30.39 12.62 10.33
CA GLY A 260 31.76 13.12 10.37
C GLY A 260 32.28 13.12 11.80
N TRP A 261 33.53 12.74 11.98
CA TRP A 261 34.21 12.74 13.26
C TRP A 261 35.62 13.30 13.11
N SER A 262 36.10 14.00 14.14
CA SER A 262 37.47 14.48 14.21
C SER A 262 37.85 14.75 15.66
N VAL A 263 38.99 14.22 16.09
CA VAL A 263 39.62 14.55 17.37
C VAL A 263 41.12 14.61 17.18
N THR A 264 41.77 15.63 17.73
CA THR A 264 43.22 15.78 17.72
C THR A 264 43.77 15.54 19.11
N ILE A 265 44.80 14.69 19.20
CA ILE A 265 45.37 14.19 20.45
C ILE A 265 46.87 14.41 20.42
N SER A 266 47.41 15.06 21.44
CA SER A 266 48.85 15.24 21.60
C SER A 266 49.47 13.99 22.23
N LEU A 267 50.46 13.42 21.56
CA LEU A 267 51.23 12.27 22.02
C LEU A 267 52.61 12.74 22.48
N SER A 268 53.00 12.27 23.67
CA SER A 268 54.24 12.65 24.35
C SER A 268 54.73 11.52 25.24
N SER A 269 55.86 11.71 25.91
CA SER A 269 56.34 10.77 26.93
C SER A 269 55.36 10.53 28.08
N THR A 270 54.46 11.48 28.36
CA THR A 270 53.42 11.38 29.40
C THR A 270 52.07 10.90 28.88
N ASN A 271 51.87 10.89 27.56
CA ASN A 271 50.72 10.28 26.88
C ASN A 271 51.20 9.40 25.71
N PRO A 272 51.79 8.23 26.02
CA PRO A 272 52.56 7.46 25.04
C PRO A 272 51.71 6.68 24.04
N GLY A 273 50.39 6.64 24.20
CA GLY A 273 49.52 5.99 23.24
C GLY A 273 48.05 6.25 23.48
N VAL A 274 47.28 6.15 22.40
CA VAL A 274 45.83 6.38 22.41
C VAL A 274 45.12 5.37 21.51
N SER A 275 43.89 5.03 21.90
CA SER A 275 42.94 4.29 21.08
C SER A 275 41.68 5.13 20.96
N CYS A 276 41.20 5.31 19.73
CA CYS A 276 39.98 6.01 19.41
C CYS A 276 39.02 5.08 18.68
N VAL A 277 37.74 5.19 19.02
CA VAL A 277 36.65 4.50 18.37
C VAL A 277 35.59 5.53 18.01
N ALA A 278 35.33 5.72 16.73
CA ALA A 278 34.19 6.48 16.24
C ALA A 278 32.96 5.57 16.26
N ARG A 279 31.89 6.02 16.93
CA ARG A 279 30.62 5.29 17.01
C ARG A 279 29.46 6.22 16.71
N VAL A 280 28.36 5.64 16.24
CA VAL A 280 27.10 6.33 15.99
C VAL A 280 25.95 5.46 16.49
N TRP A 281 24.88 6.08 16.97
CA TRP A 281 23.64 5.37 17.21
C TRP A 281 22.88 5.20 15.90
N GLU A 282 22.64 3.97 15.47
CA GLU A 282 21.70 3.64 14.41
C GLU A 282 20.35 3.28 15.05
N GLY A 283 19.31 4.02 14.71
CA GLY A 283 17.95 3.74 15.14
C GLY A 283 17.11 3.18 14.00
N ARG A 284 16.47 2.04 14.25
CA ARG A 284 15.46 1.43 13.37
C ARG A 284 14.14 1.29 14.10
N LEU A 285 13.25 2.25 13.92
CA LEU A 285 11.96 2.29 14.58
C LEU A 285 10.87 1.73 13.65
N ASN A 286 10.12 0.74 14.14
CA ASN A 286 8.90 0.24 13.51
C ASN A 286 7.74 0.44 14.49
N VAL A 287 6.82 1.34 14.17
CA VAL A 287 5.73 1.70 15.08
C VAL A 287 4.40 1.74 14.35
N GLY A 288 3.36 1.17 14.97
CA GLY A 288 2.00 1.29 14.47
C GLY A 288 1.51 2.73 14.55
N TRP A 289 0.61 3.12 13.67
CA TRP A 289 -0.03 4.43 13.72
C TRP A 289 -1.49 4.37 13.29
N THR A 290 -2.26 5.35 13.75
CA THR A 290 -3.65 5.61 13.32
C THR A 290 -3.78 7.05 12.86
N GLY A 291 -4.71 7.34 11.94
CA GLY A 291 -4.94 8.69 11.44
C GLY A 291 -6.24 8.77 10.63
N ILE A 292 -6.47 9.92 9.99
CA ILE A 292 -7.62 10.16 9.13
C ILE A 292 -7.12 10.45 7.73
N GLN A 293 -7.48 9.61 6.77
CA GLN A 293 -7.24 9.88 5.35
C GLN A 293 -8.38 10.75 4.83
N THR A 294 -8.02 11.81 4.11
CA THR A 294 -8.93 12.71 3.43
C THR A 294 -8.59 12.74 1.95
N ILE A 295 -9.59 12.46 1.12
CA ILE A 295 -9.48 12.49 -0.34
C ILE A 295 -10.42 13.54 -0.91
N VAL A 296 -10.04 14.12 -2.04
CA VAL A 296 -10.91 15.04 -2.78
C VAL A 296 -11.29 14.41 -4.12
N VAL A 297 -12.59 14.27 -4.34
CA VAL A 297 -13.20 13.68 -5.54
C VAL A 297 -14.23 14.65 -6.08
N ASP A 298 -14.13 15.03 -7.36
CA ASP A 298 -15.02 16.01 -8.01
C ASP A 298 -15.21 17.31 -7.18
N GLY A 299 -14.13 17.77 -6.52
CA GLY A 299 -14.15 18.96 -5.65
C GLY A 299 -14.84 18.78 -4.29
N ARG A 300 -15.29 17.56 -3.95
CA ARG A 300 -15.88 17.22 -2.65
C ARG A 300 -14.88 16.47 -1.77
N VAL A 301 -14.98 16.70 -0.47
CA VAL A 301 -14.07 16.12 0.53
C VAL A 301 -14.70 14.88 1.16
N TRP A 302 -13.90 13.82 1.28
CA TRP A 302 -14.28 12.56 1.91
C TRP A 302 -13.20 12.13 2.89
N SER A 303 -13.58 11.74 4.10
CA SER A 303 -12.63 11.35 5.15
C SER A 303 -13.02 10.04 5.79
N TYR A 304 -12.01 9.22 6.13
CA TYR A 304 -12.19 7.93 6.78
C TYR A 304 -10.98 7.58 7.65
N PRO A 305 -11.16 6.78 8.71
CA PRO A 305 -10.06 6.34 9.56
C PRO A 305 -9.14 5.37 8.81
N VAL A 306 -7.84 5.51 9.05
CA VAL A 306 -6.80 4.61 8.53
C VAL A 306 -5.78 4.30 9.61
N SER A 307 -5.04 3.21 9.42
CA SER A 307 -3.94 2.81 10.28
C SER A 307 -2.84 2.17 9.46
N GLY A 308 -1.65 2.02 10.03
CA GLY A 308 -0.57 1.32 9.36
C GLY A 308 0.69 1.25 10.20
N ILE A 309 1.83 1.04 9.55
CA ILE A 309 3.14 0.97 10.19
C ILE A 309 4.00 2.09 9.63
N MET A 310 4.74 2.76 10.49
CA MET A 310 5.81 3.66 10.11
C MET A 310 7.14 2.96 10.40
N THR A 311 8.00 2.87 9.38
CA THR A 311 9.38 2.41 9.50
C THR A 311 10.31 3.60 9.32
N ARG A 312 11.24 3.80 10.26
CA ARG A 312 12.23 4.88 10.20
C ARG A 312 13.63 4.36 10.50
N VAL A 313 14.58 4.76 9.66
CA VAL A 313 16.02 4.58 9.87
C VAL A 313 16.64 5.96 10.07
N ALA A 314 17.33 6.17 11.19
CA ALA A 314 17.98 7.44 11.52
C ALA A 314 19.30 7.22 12.27
N TYR A 315 20.14 8.25 12.32
CA TYR A 315 21.44 8.22 12.97
C TYR A 315 21.59 9.35 13.99
N GLY A 316 21.88 9.01 15.24
CA GLY A 316 22.19 9.94 16.32
C GLY A 316 23.69 10.20 16.36
N LYS A 317 24.09 11.42 15.98
CA LYS A 317 25.49 11.85 15.89
C LYS A 317 26.14 12.09 17.25
#